data_AF-A0A183FA83-F1
#
_entry.id   AF-A0A183FA83-F1
#
_cell.length_a   1.000
_cell.length_b   1.000
_cell.length_c   1.000
_cell.angle_alpha   90.00
_cell.angle_beta   90.00
_cell.angle_gamma   90.00
#
_symmetry.space_group_name_H-M   'P 1'
#
loop_
_entity.id
_entity.type
_entity.pdbx_description
1 polymer ?
#
loop_
_entity_poly.entity_id
_entity_poly.type
_entity_poly.pdbx_seq_one_letter_code
_entity_poly.pdbx_strand_id
1 'polypeptide(L)' 'LPLAITLALTYSVKKMMKDNNLVRHLDACETMGNATAICSDKTGTLTTNRMTCVQSYINGTF' A
#
# COMPACT_ATOMS: atom_id res chain seq x y z
N LEU A 1 -2.87 20.77 23.98
CA LEU A 1 -2.25 19.49 23.58
C LEU A 1 -2.98 18.76 22.45
N PRO A 2 -4.29 18.41 22.54
CA PRO A 2 -4.93 17.55 21.53
C PRO A 2 -4.99 18.19 20.14
N LEU A 3 -5.17 19.52 20.06
CA LEU A 3 -5.19 20.26 18.80
C LEU A 3 -3.88 20.14 17.99
N ALA A 4 -2.72 20.08 18.65
CA ALA A 4 -1.43 19.97 17.98
C ALA A 4 -1.29 18.59 17.28
N ILE A 5 -1.77 17.54 17.94
CA ILE A 5 -1.77 16.17 17.41
C ILE A 5 -2.75 16.07 16.23
N THR A 6 -3.96 16.62 16.36
CA THR A 6 -4.95 16.63 15.27
C THR A 6 -4.44 17.39 14.05
N LEU A 7 -3.78 18.54 14.23
CA LEU A 7 -3.19 19.32 13.14
C LEU A 7 -2.06 18.56 12.44
N ALA A 8 -1.18 17.90 13.20
CA ALA A 8 -0.10 17.08 12.67
C ALA A 8 -0.65 15.89 11.85
N LEU A 9 -1.64 15.15 12.37
CA LEU A 9 -2.28 14.04 11.65
C LEU A 9 -3.00 14.52 10.40
N THR A 10 -3.72 15.65 10.48
CA THR A 10 -4.43 16.21 9.31
C THR A 10 -3.45 16.58 8.19
N TYR A 11 -2.29 17.15 8.53
CA TYR A 11 -1.25 17.44 7.55
C TYR A 11 -0.67 16.16 6.92
N SER A 12 -0.39 15.14 7.72
CA SER A 12 0.09 13.84 7.25
C SER A 12 -0.91 13.15 6.33
N VAL A 13 -2.21 13.17 6.67
CA VAL A 13 -3.27 12.63 5.80
C VAL A 13 -3.33 13.37 4.47
N LYS A 14 -3.21 14.70 4.48
CA LYS A 14 -3.18 15.50 3.24
C LYS A 14 -2.00 15.13 2.34
N LYS A 15 -0.84 14.83 2.92
CA LYS A 15 0.34 14.35 2.18
C LYS A 15 0.13 12.93 1.62
N MET A 16 -0.38 12.01 2.44
CA MET A 16 -0.68 10.63 2.02
C MET A 16 -1.70 10.59 0.87
N MET A 17 -2.70 11.47 0.88
CA MET A 17 -3.67 11.58 -0.22
C MET A 17 -3.00 11.96 -1.56
N LYS A 18 -1.98 12.82 -1.53
CA LYS A 18 -1.19 13.15 -2.73
C LYS A 18 -0.38 11.96 -3.24
N ASP A 19 0.04 11.07 -2.34
CA ASP A 19 0.77 9.84 -2.64
C ASP A 19 -0.18 8.66 -3.00
N ASN A 20 -1.43 8.95 -3.39
CA ASN A 20 -2.49 7.99 -3.72
C ASN A 20 -2.91 7.07 -2.56
N ASN A 21 -2.67 7.48 -1.32
CA ASN A 21 -3.07 6.74 -0.12
C ASN A 21 -4.20 7.47 0.60
N LEU A 22 -5.44 7.00 0.38
CA LEU A 22 -6.63 7.56 1.01
C LEU A 22 -6.81 7.03 2.44
N VAL A 23 -6.50 7.86 3.43
CA VAL A 23 -6.71 7.55 4.84
C VAL A 23 -8.16 7.87 5.23
N ARG A 24 -8.94 6.86 5.63
CA ARG A 24 -10.36 7.00 6.01
C ARG A 24 -10.58 7.32 7.50
N HIS A 25 -9.64 6.94 8.35
CA HIS A 25 -9.65 7.17 9.80
C HIS A 25 -8.32 7.78 10.22
N LEU A 26 -8.34 8.88 10.96
CA LEU A 26 -7.11 9.60 11.37
C LEU A 26 -6.14 8.69 12.14
N ASP A 27 -6.67 7.81 12.99
CA ASP A 27 -5.88 6.85 13.80
C ASP A 27 -5.07 5.85 12.96
N ALA A 28 -5.52 5.57 11.72
CA ALA A 28 -4.78 4.71 10.80
C ALA A 28 -3.47 5.36 10.32
N CYS A 29 -3.41 6.70 10.27
CA CYS A 29 -2.21 7.44 9.91
C CYS A 29 -1.11 7.25 10.97
N GLU A 30 -1.50 7.29 12.26
CA GLU A 30 -0.59 7.04 13.37
C GLU A 30 -0.17 5.57 13.43
N THR A 31 -1.12 4.63 13.26
CA THR A 31 -0.85 3.19 13.26
C THR A 31 0.15 2.80 12.16
N MET A 32 0.01 3.35 10.96
CA MET A 32 0.93 3.09 9.85
C MET A 32 2.36 3.58 10.13
N GLY A 33 2.52 4.69 10.88
CA GLY A 33 3.83 5.21 11.28
C GLY A 33 4.59 4.28 12.23
N ASN A 34 3.88 3.44 13.00
CA ASN A 34 4.44 2.49 13.95
C ASN A 34 4.44 1.04 13.45
N ALA A 35 4.06 0.78 12.20
CA ALA A 35 3.97 -0.57 11.66
C ALA A 35 5.35 -1.22 11.52
N THR A 36 5.52 -2.43 12.08
CA THR A 36 6.77 -3.21 12.01
C THR A 36 6.72 -4.37 11.01
N ALA A 37 5.51 -4.77 10.58
CA ALA A 37 5.28 -5.79 9.57
C ALA A 37 4.10 -5.40 8.67
N ILE A 38 4.22 -5.68 7.37
CA ILE A 38 3.15 -5.45 6.39
C ILE A 38 2.79 -6.81 5.78
N CYS A 39 1.60 -7.31 6.11
CA CYS A 39 1.05 -8.51 5.49
C CYS A 39 0.42 -8.11 4.15
N SER A 40 1.20 -8.15 3.08
CA SER A 40 0.76 -7.79 1.74
C SER A 40 0.27 -9.01 0.96
N ASP A 41 -0.82 -8.86 0.23
CA ASP A 41 -1.30 -9.88 -0.69
C ASP A 41 -0.44 -9.92 -1.96
N LYS A 42 -0.39 -11.09 -2.62
CA LYS A 42 0.44 -11.24 -3.82
C LYS A 42 -0.25 -10.69 -5.07
N THR A 43 -1.38 -11.28 -5.44
CA THR A 43 -2.04 -11.02 -6.73
C THR A 43 -2.84 -9.72 -6.67
N GLY A 44 -2.53 -8.76 -7.53
CA GLY A 44 -3.22 -7.46 -7.55
C GLY A 44 -2.69 -6.42 -6.55
N THR A 45 -1.75 -6.81 -5.67
CA THR A 45 -1.01 -5.88 -4.80
C THR A 45 0.48 -5.87 -5.13
N LEU A 46 1.17 -7.02 -5.06
CA LEU A 46 2.57 -7.12 -5.47
C LEU A 46 2.72 -7.35 -6.99
N THR A 47 1.79 -8.08 -7.60
CA THR A 47 1.75 -8.27 -9.06
C THR A 47 0.72 -7.34 -9.69
N THR A 48 0.94 -6.97 -10.96
CA THR A 48 0.01 -6.14 -11.74
C THR A 48 -1.29 -6.85 -12.14
N ASN A 49 -1.52 -8.05 -11.60
CA ASN A 49 -2.63 -8.94 -11.96
C ASN A 49 -2.78 -9.17 -13.48
N ARG A 50 -1.67 -9.07 -14.22
CA ARG A 50 -1.60 -9.37 -15.66
C ARG A 50 -0.79 -10.64 -15.86
N MET A 51 -1.50 -11.75 -16.04
CA MET A 51 -0.87 -13.05 -16.28
C MET A 51 -0.32 -13.12 -17.70
N THR A 52 0.92 -13.55 -17.83
CA THR A 52 1.57 -13.81 -19.12
C THR A 52 2.14 -15.22 -19.13
N CYS A 53 2.08 -15.87 -20.30
CA CYS A 53 2.80 -17.12 -20.49
C CYS A 53 4.29 -16.80 -20.65
N VAL A 54 5.11 -17.22 -19.70
CA VAL A 54 6.56 -16.96 -19.71
C VAL A 54 7.32 -18.03 -20.49
N GLN A 55 6.80 -19.26 -20.51
CA GLN A 55 7.48 -20.41 -21.10
C GLN A 55 6.46 -21.45 -21.54
N SER A 56 6.71 -22.10 -22.68
CA SER A 56 5.84 -23.12 -23.23
C SER A 56 6.67 -24.20 -23.90
N TYR A 57 6.60 -25.43 -23.37
CA TYR A 57 7.36 -26.55 -23.94
C TYR A 57 6.61 -27.17 -25.12
N ILE A 58 7.17 -27.05 -26.32
CA ILE A 58 6.60 -27.60 -27.56
C ILE A 58 7.70 -28.33 -28.33
N ASN A 59 7.38 -29.51 -28.88
CA ASN A 59 8.28 -30.33 -29.70
C ASN A 59 9.65 -30.66 -29.07
N GLY A 60 9.69 -30.85 -27.75
CA GLY A 60 10.93 -31.23 -27.05
C GLY A 60 11.83 -30.07 -26.66
N THR A 61 11.35 -28.82 -26.82
CA THR A 61 12.09 -27.59 -26.48
C THR A 61 11.20 -26.61 -25.71
N PHE A 62 11.78 -25.91 -24.73
CA PHE A 62 11.10 -24.88 -23.92
C PHE A 62 10.97 -23.55 -24.64
#